data_AF-A0A9N9F0Q0-F1
#
_entry.id   AF-A0A9N9F0Q0-F1
#
_cell.length_a   1.000
_cell.length_b   1.000
_cell.length_c   1.000
_cell.angle_alpha   90.00
_cell.angle_beta   90.00
_cell.angle_gamma   90.00
#
_symmetry.space_group_name_H-M   'P 1'
#
loop_
_entity.id
_entity.type
_entity.pdbx_description
1 polymer ?
#
loop_
_entity_poly.entity_id
_entity_poly.type
_entity_poly.pdbx_seq_one_letter_code
_entity_poly.pdbx_strand_id
1 'polypeptide(L)'
;MGKQEVLIIGEIFHATKQLEEMKERYEFKSFDSTREDFITEAITKYENFVAILLAHGAEKLIVKFDKEMLNALSPAINSILVIGDASTIVDVSSATDNGIFVADTTSNLKLNDGIDYTYDYYMSILDNLEFVLITGVPKDPINKLADVEEKAAEKTISYITSAAEKAGDGELLEEMDVSDIKIIAYLNCIEEVNKIIS
;
A
#
# COMPACT_ATOMS: atom_id res chain seq x y z
N MET A 1 -4.28 14.09 -14.75
CA MET A 1 -4.18 12.78 -14.07
C MET A 1 -5.29 12.71 -13.04
N GLY A 2 -5.94 11.56 -12.87
CA GLY A 2 -6.97 11.37 -11.84
C GLY A 2 -6.38 11.51 -10.43
N LYS A 3 -7.24 11.65 -9.42
CA LYS A 3 -6.81 11.59 -8.01
C LYS A 3 -6.28 10.19 -7.71
N GLN A 4 -5.26 10.10 -6.86
CA GLN A 4 -4.85 8.79 -6.33
C GLN A 4 -5.98 8.22 -5.48
N GLU A 5 -6.22 6.91 -5.62
CA GLU A 5 -7.29 6.21 -4.91
C GLU A 5 -6.76 5.40 -3.73
N VAL A 6 -7.50 5.42 -2.63
CA VAL A 6 -7.23 4.65 -1.40
C VAL A 6 -8.43 3.76 -1.12
N LEU A 7 -8.16 2.48 -0.83
CA LEU A 7 -9.19 1.53 -0.42
C LEU A 7 -9.24 1.47 1.10
N ILE A 8 -10.39 1.74 1.69
CA ILE A 8 -10.64 1.54 3.12
C ILE A 8 -11.38 0.22 3.32
N ILE A 9 -10.84 -0.66 4.15
CA ILE A 9 -11.50 -1.89 4.58
C ILE A 9 -11.80 -1.76 6.07
N GLY A 10 -13.07 -1.84 6.46
CA GLY A 10 -13.51 -1.61 7.85
C GLY A 10 -13.91 -0.15 8.13
N GLU A 11 -14.01 0.19 9.41
CA GLU A 11 -14.55 1.47 9.88
C GLU A 11 -13.51 2.34 10.59
N ILE A 12 -13.52 3.64 10.27
CA ILE A 12 -12.69 4.67 10.90
C ILE A 12 -13.54 5.43 11.91
N PHE A 13 -13.30 5.20 13.21
CA PHE A 13 -14.10 5.82 14.28
C PHE A 13 -13.59 7.19 14.75
N HIS A 14 -12.29 7.46 14.56
CA HIS A 14 -11.64 8.70 15.01
C HIS A 14 -10.91 9.39 13.86
N ALA A 15 -10.40 10.61 14.12
CA ALA A 15 -9.73 11.45 13.10
C ALA A 15 -10.56 11.68 11.83
N THR A 16 -11.90 11.65 11.95
CA THR A 16 -12.81 11.86 10.81
C THR A 16 -12.60 13.21 10.13
N LYS A 17 -12.30 14.26 10.90
CA LYS A 17 -11.96 15.59 10.35
C LYS A 17 -10.77 15.52 9.38
N GLN A 18 -9.69 14.86 9.78
CA GLN A 18 -8.50 14.71 8.95
C GLN A 18 -8.77 13.84 7.72
N LEU A 19 -9.54 12.76 7.88
CA LEU A 19 -9.96 11.96 6.73
C LEU A 19 -10.76 12.79 5.71
N GLU A 20 -11.69 13.65 6.17
CA GLU A 20 -12.43 14.55 5.30
C GLU A 20 -11.53 15.58 4.61
N GLU A 21 -10.53 16.13 5.30
CA GLU A 21 -9.53 17.02 4.70
C GLU A 21 -8.69 16.30 3.62
N MET A 22 -8.37 15.01 3.82
CA MET A 22 -7.67 14.21 2.81
C MET A 22 -8.56 13.92 1.59
N LYS A 23 -9.87 13.73 1.76
CA LYS A 23 -10.82 13.51 0.65
C LYS A 23 -10.93 14.71 -0.31
N GLU A 24 -10.55 15.90 0.12
CA GLU A 24 -10.43 17.05 -0.79
C GLU A 24 -9.33 16.83 -1.84
N ARG A 25 -8.25 16.13 -1.47
CA ARG A 25 -7.04 15.89 -2.28
C ARG A 25 -7.06 14.53 -2.98
N TYR A 26 -7.51 13.49 -2.30
CA TYR A 26 -7.45 12.09 -2.74
C TYR A 26 -8.85 11.48 -2.84
N GLU A 27 -8.96 10.34 -3.52
CA GLU A 27 -10.21 9.59 -3.61
C GLU A 27 -10.18 8.40 -2.65
N PHE A 28 -11.21 8.29 -1.82
CA PHE A 28 -11.33 7.21 -0.85
C PHE A 28 -12.55 6.37 -1.18
N LYS A 29 -12.35 5.06 -1.32
CA LYS A 29 -13.42 4.10 -1.59
C LYS A 29 -13.47 3.07 -0.47
N SER A 30 -14.66 2.77 0.00
CA SER A 30 -14.86 1.74 1.03
C SER A 30 -15.09 0.38 0.39
N PHE A 31 -14.57 -0.66 1.02
CA PHE A 31 -14.86 -2.05 0.71
C PHE A 31 -15.82 -2.63 1.75
N ASP A 32 -16.92 -3.20 1.28
CA ASP A 32 -18.03 -3.72 2.10
C ASP A 32 -18.48 -5.13 1.70
N SER A 33 -17.65 -5.87 0.94
CA SER A 33 -17.98 -7.21 0.42
C SER A 33 -17.16 -8.34 1.05
N THR A 34 -17.14 -9.51 0.40
CA THR A 34 -16.44 -10.70 0.87
C THR A 34 -15.02 -10.81 0.30
N ARG A 35 -14.18 -11.61 0.96
CA ARG A 35 -12.84 -11.97 0.47
C ARG A 35 -12.86 -12.50 -0.97
N GLU A 36 -13.82 -13.35 -1.32
CA GLU A 36 -13.93 -13.94 -2.65
C GLU A 36 -14.22 -12.88 -3.72
N ASP A 37 -15.08 -11.91 -3.38
CA ASP A 37 -15.34 -10.76 -4.25
C ASP A 37 -14.08 -9.91 -4.42
N PHE A 38 -13.34 -9.70 -3.34
CA PHE A 38 -12.08 -8.96 -3.40
C PHE A 38 -11.11 -9.61 -4.39
N ILE A 39 -10.84 -10.91 -4.26
CA ILE A 39 -9.89 -11.62 -5.13
C ILE A 39 -10.33 -11.58 -6.61
N THR A 40 -11.65 -11.67 -6.86
CA THR A 40 -12.21 -11.64 -8.21
C THR A 40 -12.09 -10.27 -8.87
N GLU A 41 -12.28 -9.20 -8.09
CA GLU A 41 -12.31 -7.82 -8.60
C GLU A 41 -10.94 -7.12 -8.51
N ALA A 42 -9.99 -7.65 -7.74
CA ALA A 42 -8.81 -6.89 -7.31
C ALA A 42 -7.91 -6.39 -8.45
N ILE A 43 -7.80 -7.16 -9.53
CA ILE A 43 -6.92 -6.81 -10.66
C ILE A 43 -7.54 -5.69 -11.52
N THR A 44 -8.86 -5.68 -11.70
CA THR A 44 -9.53 -4.79 -12.67
C THR A 44 -10.19 -3.59 -12.01
N LYS A 45 -10.78 -3.77 -10.83
CA LYS A 45 -11.49 -2.69 -10.11
C LYS A 45 -10.54 -1.77 -9.37
N TYR A 46 -9.37 -2.27 -8.97
CA TYR A 46 -8.41 -1.52 -8.16
C TYR A 46 -7.15 -1.11 -8.94
N GLU A 47 -7.25 -0.93 -10.25
CA GLU A 47 -6.12 -0.55 -11.12
C GLU A 47 -5.49 0.81 -10.76
N ASN A 48 -6.27 1.74 -10.18
CA ASN A 48 -5.82 3.10 -9.83
C ASN A 48 -5.55 3.30 -8.33
N PHE A 49 -5.63 2.23 -7.54
CA PHE A 49 -5.45 2.29 -6.11
C PHE A 49 -3.96 2.21 -5.78
N VAL A 50 -3.51 3.14 -4.93
CA VAL A 50 -2.10 3.21 -4.51
C VAL A 50 -1.91 2.55 -3.15
N ALA A 51 -2.90 2.69 -2.26
CA ALA A 51 -2.82 2.21 -0.88
C ALA A 51 -4.13 1.56 -0.41
N ILE A 52 -3.98 0.62 0.53
CA ILE A 52 -5.08 0.04 1.29
C ILE A 52 -4.93 0.43 2.76
N LEU A 53 -6.00 0.94 3.36
CA LEU A 53 -6.10 1.22 4.79
C LEU A 53 -7.02 0.18 5.44
N LEU A 54 -6.45 -0.67 6.29
CA LEU A 54 -7.16 -1.65 7.11
C LEU A 54 -7.53 -1.02 8.44
N ALA A 55 -8.80 -0.66 8.55
CA ALA A 55 -9.39 -0.05 9.74
C ALA A 55 -10.08 -1.11 10.61
N HIS A 56 -10.77 -0.66 11.66
CA HIS A 56 -11.38 -1.58 12.62
C HIS A 56 -12.46 -2.44 11.95
N GLY A 57 -12.46 -3.74 12.24
CA GLY A 57 -13.41 -4.69 11.67
C GLY A 57 -13.03 -5.23 10.30
N ALA A 58 -11.88 -4.83 9.73
CA ALA A 58 -11.39 -5.37 8.46
C ALA A 58 -11.27 -6.91 8.50
N GLU A 59 -10.85 -7.46 9.64
CA GLU A 59 -10.69 -8.90 9.85
C GLU A 59 -11.99 -9.69 9.65
N LYS A 60 -13.15 -9.03 9.80
CA LYS A 60 -14.47 -9.66 9.60
C LYS A 60 -14.85 -9.78 8.12
N LEU A 61 -14.29 -8.93 7.26
CA LEU A 61 -14.60 -8.90 5.83
C LEU A 61 -13.66 -9.81 5.03
N ILE A 62 -12.37 -9.73 5.34
CA ILE A 62 -11.33 -10.34 4.51
C ILE A 62 -10.53 -11.45 5.22
N VAL A 63 -10.73 -11.60 6.54
CA VAL A 63 -9.99 -12.51 7.43
C VAL A 63 -8.51 -12.17 7.53
N LYS A 64 -7.75 -12.30 6.44
CA LYS A 64 -6.32 -12.03 6.37
C LYS A 64 -5.88 -11.74 4.93
N PHE A 65 -5.04 -10.73 4.73
CA PHE A 65 -4.21 -10.57 3.53
C PHE A 65 -3.11 -11.63 3.53
N ASP A 66 -3.45 -12.82 3.07
CA ASP A 66 -2.48 -13.89 2.83
C ASP A 66 -1.90 -13.80 1.42
N LYS A 67 -1.02 -14.76 1.10
CA LYS A 67 -0.33 -14.84 -0.18
C LYS A 67 -1.28 -14.82 -1.40
N GLU A 68 -2.42 -15.48 -1.32
CA GLU A 68 -3.38 -15.53 -2.45
C GLU A 68 -3.96 -14.14 -2.70
N MET A 69 -4.44 -13.49 -1.65
CA MET A 69 -5.05 -12.16 -1.76
C MET A 69 -4.02 -11.10 -2.18
N LEU A 70 -2.80 -11.18 -1.68
CA LEU A 70 -1.70 -10.28 -2.05
C LEU A 70 -1.27 -10.45 -3.51
N ASN A 71 -1.27 -11.68 -4.03
CA ASN A 71 -0.95 -11.95 -5.43
C ASN A 71 -2.06 -11.46 -6.38
N ALA A 72 -3.29 -11.33 -5.91
CA ALA A 72 -4.42 -10.81 -6.68
C ALA A 72 -4.43 -9.27 -6.77
N LEU A 73 -3.58 -8.57 -6.00
CA LEU A 73 -3.56 -7.11 -6.00
C LEU A 73 -3.06 -6.54 -7.34
N SER A 74 -3.69 -5.44 -7.75
CA SER A 74 -3.19 -4.59 -8.82
C SER A 74 -1.74 -4.19 -8.55
N PRO A 75 -0.86 -4.16 -9.57
CA PRO A 75 0.52 -3.67 -9.45
C PRO A 75 0.62 -2.21 -8.98
N ALA A 76 -0.45 -1.42 -9.09
CA ALA A 76 -0.48 -0.04 -8.60
C ALA A 76 -0.49 0.06 -7.07
N ILE A 77 -0.98 -0.97 -6.39
CA ILE A 77 -1.06 -1.00 -4.93
C ILE A 77 0.34 -1.32 -4.39
N ASN A 78 0.96 -0.32 -3.78
CA ASN A 78 2.31 -0.44 -3.23
C ASN A 78 2.35 -0.45 -1.71
N SER A 79 1.24 -0.13 -1.03
CA SER A 79 1.22 0.04 0.42
C SER A 79 -0.06 -0.50 1.07
N ILE A 80 0.10 -1.16 2.22
CA ILE A 80 -0.98 -1.55 3.12
C ILE A 80 -0.70 -0.93 4.49
N LEU A 81 -1.63 -0.12 4.97
CA LEU A 81 -1.57 0.55 6.26
C LEU A 81 -2.61 -0.08 7.20
N VAL A 82 -2.21 -0.40 8.43
CA VAL A 82 -3.07 -1.12 9.40
C VAL A 82 -3.26 -0.31 10.67
N ILE A 83 -4.52 -0.12 11.06
CA ILE A 83 -4.87 0.39 12.40
C ILE A 83 -4.87 -0.80 13.35
N GLY A 84 -3.81 -0.93 14.15
CA GLY A 84 -3.56 -2.09 15.01
C GLY A 84 -2.27 -2.81 14.63
N ASP A 85 -2.26 -4.13 14.82
CA ASP A 85 -1.13 -5.02 14.54
C ASP A 85 -1.25 -5.69 13.17
N ALA A 86 -0.40 -5.29 12.23
CA ALA A 86 -0.43 -5.84 10.88
C ALA A 86 -0.13 -7.34 10.85
N SER A 87 0.66 -7.88 11.78
CA SER A 87 0.98 -9.32 11.78
C SER A 87 -0.25 -10.21 11.99
N THR A 88 -1.32 -9.65 12.55
CA THR A 88 -2.59 -10.36 12.79
C THR A 88 -3.43 -10.51 11.53
N ILE A 89 -3.35 -9.56 10.59
CA ILE A 89 -4.24 -9.46 9.42
C ILE A 89 -3.49 -9.43 8.08
N VAL A 90 -2.17 -9.28 8.07
CA VAL A 90 -1.34 -9.28 6.86
C VAL A 90 -0.22 -10.31 7.02
N ASP A 91 -0.01 -11.13 5.99
CA ASP A 91 1.23 -11.88 5.84
C ASP A 91 2.33 -10.94 5.33
N VAL A 92 3.06 -10.34 6.27
CA VAL A 92 4.12 -9.35 6.00
C VAL A 92 5.23 -9.91 5.11
N SER A 93 5.53 -11.20 5.23
CA SER A 93 6.53 -11.86 4.37
C SER A 93 6.03 -11.91 2.94
N SER A 94 4.80 -12.40 2.74
CA SER A 94 4.20 -12.45 1.40
C SER A 94 3.96 -11.06 0.81
N ALA A 95 3.71 -10.04 1.64
CA ALA A 95 3.57 -8.66 1.19
C ALA A 95 4.91 -8.11 0.68
N THR A 96 6.01 -8.41 1.40
CA THR A 96 7.37 -8.08 0.98
C THR A 96 7.72 -8.75 -0.34
N ASP A 97 7.44 -10.05 -0.48
CA ASP A 97 7.64 -10.79 -1.73
C ASP A 97 6.84 -10.22 -2.90
N ASN A 98 5.75 -9.49 -2.61
CA ASN A 98 4.91 -8.83 -3.59
C ASN A 98 5.31 -7.37 -3.87
N GLY A 99 6.38 -6.86 -3.24
CA GLY A 99 6.81 -5.47 -3.38
C GLY A 99 5.85 -4.47 -2.71
N ILE A 100 5.13 -4.90 -1.66
CA ILE A 100 4.14 -4.09 -0.96
C ILE A 100 4.69 -3.68 0.40
N PHE A 101 4.75 -2.37 0.65
CA PHE A 101 5.07 -1.82 1.95
C PHE A 101 3.94 -2.09 2.93
N VAL A 102 4.30 -2.46 4.16
CA VAL A 102 3.33 -2.62 5.24
C VAL A 102 3.71 -1.66 6.35
N ALA A 103 2.75 -0.87 6.83
CA ALA A 103 2.92 -0.03 7.99
C ALA A 103 1.74 -0.24 8.94
N ASP A 104 1.98 -0.10 10.24
CA ASP A 104 0.92 -0.27 11.22
C ASP A 104 1.09 0.71 12.38
N THR A 105 0.18 0.64 13.36
CA THR A 105 0.24 1.49 14.54
C THR A 105 0.91 0.81 15.73
N THR A 106 1.44 -0.42 15.62
CA THR A 106 2.03 -1.16 16.76
C THR A 106 3.33 -0.58 17.27
N SER A 107 4.11 0.03 16.38
CA SER A 107 5.28 0.81 16.76
C SER A 107 4.92 1.94 17.74
N ASN A 108 3.71 2.49 17.64
CA ASN A 108 3.15 3.49 18.56
C ASN A 108 2.45 2.86 19.79
N LEU A 109 2.04 1.58 19.75
CA LEU A 109 1.40 0.85 20.85
C LEU A 109 2.34 0.52 22.02
N LYS A 110 3.67 0.62 21.84
CA LYS A 110 4.65 0.29 22.90
C LYS A 110 4.70 1.29 24.06
N LEU A 111 3.84 2.32 24.08
CA LEU A 111 3.97 3.42 25.04
C LEU A 111 2.98 3.41 26.21
N ASN A 112 1.89 2.65 26.23
CA ASN A 112 1.01 2.62 27.41
C ASN A 112 0.28 1.28 27.58
N ASP A 113 0.28 0.75 28.82
CA ASP A 113 -0.34 -0.51 29.26
C ASP A 113 -1.89 -0.52 29.19
N GLY A 114 -2.43 -0.31 28.00
CA GLY A 114 -3.86 -0.34 27.70
C GLY A 114 -4.08 0.05 26.24
N ILE A 115 -4.53 -0.90 25.41
CA ILE A 115 -4.88 -0.66 24.01
C ILE A 115 -6.21 0.11 23.99
N ASP A 116 -6.14 1.42 24.20
CA ASP A 116 -7.24 2.32 23.87
C ASP A 116 -6.98 2.81 22.45
N TYR A 117 -7.87 2.56 21.49
CA TYR A 117 -7.72 3.04 20.11
C TYR A 117 -8.02 4.54 20.05
N THR A 118 -7.11 5.33 20.63
CA THR A 118 -7.21 6.79 20.73
C THR A 118 -7.09 7.48 19.37
N TYR A 119 -7.52 8.75 19.35
CA TYR A 119 -7.37 9.68 18.23
C TYR A 119 -5.94 9.71 17.64
N ASP A 120 -4.92 9.58 18.49
CA ASP A 120 -3.52 9.66 18.08
C ASP A 120 -3.10 8.50 17.16
N TYR A 121 -3.66 7.30 17.33
CA TYR A 121 -3.37 6.17 16.43
C TYR A 121 -3.90 6.44 15.03
N TYR A 122 -5.15 6.90 14.95
CA TYR A 122 -5.79 7.27 13.69
C TYR A 122 -5.09 8.46 13.03
N MET A 123 -4.61 9.42 13.80
CA MET A 123 -3.77 10.49 13.25
C MET A 123 -2.46 9.95 12.68
N SER A 124 -1.73 9.11 13.43
CA SER A 124 -0.44 8.60 12.98
C SER A 124 -0.55 7.78 11.68
N ILE A 125 -1.60 6.97 11.54
CA ILE A 125 -1.78 6.15 10.34
C ILE A 125 -2.28 6.97 9.15
N LEU A 126 -3.10 8.01 9.38
CA LEU A 126 -3.50 8.95 8.32
C LEU A 126 -2.33 9.82 7.87
N ASP A 127 -1.45 10.25 8.79
CA ASP A 127 -0.21 10.96 8.48
C ASP A 127 0.76 10.08 7.68
N ASN A 128 0.77 8.77 7.95
CA ASN A 128 1.56 7.80 7.21
C ASN A 128 0.94 7.53 5.83
N LEU A 129 -0.38 7.44 5.74
CA LEU A 129 -1.11 7.33 4.48
C LEU A 129 -0.87 8.55 3.59
N GLU A 130 -0.95 9.76 4.13
CA GLU A 130 -0.66 10.98 3.36
C GLU A 130 0.78 10.97 2.83
N PHE A 131 1.73 10.52 3.66
CA PHE A 131 3.11 10.38 3.24
C PHE A 131 3.28 9.34 2.13
N VAL A 132 2.61 8.19 2.20
CA VAL A 132 2.56 7.19 1.11
C VAL A 132 2.02 7.81 -0.18
N LEU A 133 0.94 8.58 -0.09
CA LEU A 133 0.32 9.18 -1.27
C LEU A 133 1.25 10.20 -1.95
N ILE A 134 2.04 10.92 -1.17
CA ILE A 134 3.03 11.88 -1.68
C ILE A 134 4.28 11.18 -2.21
N THR A 135 4.77 10.16 -1.51
CA THR A 135 6.15 9.64 -1.69
C THR A 135 6.22 8.24 -2.29
N GLY A 136 5.12 7.50 -2.27
CA GLY A 136 5.05 6.09 -2.65
C GLY A 136 5.52 5.11 -1.57
N VAL A 137 5.96 5.58 -0.41
CA VAL A 137 6.50 4.76 0.69
C VAL A 137 5.96 5.24 2.04
N PRO A 138 5.72 4.35 3.01
CA PRO A 138 5.37 4.79 4.36
C PRO A 138 6.58 5.33 5.12
N LYS A 139 6.33 6.18 6.13
CA LYS A 139 7.35 6.72 7.05
C LYS A 139 8.03 5.60 7.83
N ASP A 140 7.22 4.69 8.36
CA ASP A 140 7.64 3.64 9.28
C ASP A 140 7.14 2.26 8.79
N PRO A 141 7.70 1.71 7.71
CA PRO A 141 7.37 0.35 7.27
C PRO A 141 7.83 -0.67 8.31
N ILE A 142 7.00 -1.68 8.57
CA ILE A 142 7.35 -2.82 9.42
C ILE A 142 8.19 -3.86 8.67
N ASN A 143 8.07 -3.90 7.34
CA ASN A 143 8.96 -4.68 6.49
C ASN A 143 10.22 -3.91 6.11
N LYS A 144 11.28 -4.64 5.77
CA LYS A 144 12.57 -4.03 5.44
C LYS A 144 12.47 -3.32 4.09
N LEU A 145 12.69 -2.01 4.10
CA LEU A 145 12.60 -1.13 2.93
C LEU A 145 13.33 -1.70 1.70
N ALA A 146 14.61 -2.07 1.86
CA ALA A 146 15.44 -2.58 0.76
C ALA A 146 14.87 -3.86 0.11
N ASP A 147 14.33 -4.78 0.91
CA ASP A 147 13.79 -6.04 0.41
C ASP A 147 12.50 -5.79 -0.43
N VAL A 148 11.68 -4.83 0.01
CA VAL A 148 10.45 -4.45 -0.70
C VAL A 148 10.76 -3.75 -2.02
N GLU A 149 11.73 -2.83 -2.03
CA GLU A 149 12.13 -2.09 -3.22
C GLU A 149 12.62 -3.03 -4.34
N GLU A 150 13.48 -3.99 -3.99
CA GLU A 150 13.98 -5.01 -4.92
C GLU A 150 12.82 -5.82 -5.52
N LYS A 151 11.89 -6.29 -4.67
CA LYS A 151 10.74 -7.11 -5.09
C LYS A 151 9.72 -6.32 -5.93
N ALA A 152 9.50 -5.05 -5.61
CA ALA A 152 8.64 -4.16 -6.39
C ALA A 152 9.20 -3.94 -7.81
N ALA A 153 10.51 -3.77 -7.93
CA ALA A 153 11.18 -3.66 -9.23
C ALA A 153 11.06 -4.96 -10.05
N GLU A 154 11.36 -6.11 -9.44
CA GLU A 154 11.19 -7.43 -10.08
C GLU A 154 9.76 -7.66 -10.60
N LYS A 155 8.74 -7.34 -9.79
CA LYS A 155 7.33 -7.50 -10.16
C LYS A 155 6.95 -6.57 -11.31
N THR A 156 7.46 -5.35 -11.31
CA THR A 156 7.24 -4.38 -12.38
C THR A 156 7.84 -4.84 -13.70
N ILE A 157 9.10 -5.34 -13.68
CA ILE A 157 9.75 -5.97 -14.84
C ILE A 157 8.85 -7.07 -15.39
N SER A 158 8.48 -8.03 -14.53
CA SER A 158 7.69 -9.19 -14.94
C SER A 158 6.36 -8.80 -15.61
N TYR A 159 5.69 -7.78 -15.07
CA TYR A 159 4.45 -7.26 -15.63
C TYR A 159 4.65 -6.61 -17.01
N ILE A 160 5.67 -5.75 -17.16
CA ILE A 160 6.01 -5.09 -18.42
C ILE A 160 6.42 -6.11 -19.48
N THR A 161 7.27 -7.08 -19.13
CA THR A 161 7.68 -8.18 -20.03
C THR A 161 6.47 -8.99 -20.50
N SER A 162 5.60 -9.40 -19.57
CA SER A 162 4.37 -10.13 -19.90
C SER A 162 3.43 -9.32 -20.80
N ALA A 163 3.38 -8.00 -20.63
CA ALA A 163 2.57 -7.11 -21.47
C ALA A 163 3.17 -6.94 -22.88
N ALA A 164 4.49 -6.79 -22.99
CA ALA A 164 5.21 -6.67 -24.26
C ALA A 164 5.13 -7.96 -25.09
N GLU A 165 5.28 -9.13 -24.45
CA GLU A 165 5.09 -10.44 -25.09
C GLU A 165 3.68 -10.59 -25.68
N LYS A 166 2.66 -10.12 -24.95
CA LYS A 166 1.26 -10.12 -25.43
C LYS A 166 1.03 -9.13 -26.58
N ALA A 167 1.79 -8.04 -26.64
CA ALA A 167 1.68 -7.01 -27.67
C ALA A 167 2.42 -7.38 -28.99
N GLY A 168 3.27 -8.42 -28.97
CA GLY A 168 4.00 -8.90 -30.16
C GLY A 168 5.28 -8.11 -30.49
N ASP A 169 5.70 -7.21 -29.61
CA ASP A 169 6.87 -6.31 -29.77
C ASP A 169 8.03 -6.73 -28.83
N GLY A 170 8.32 -8.04 -28.81
CA GLY A 170 9.22 -8.70 -27.84
C GLY A 170 10.70 -8.31 -27.88
N GLU A 171 11.12 -7.39 -28.76
CA GLU A 171 12.53 -6.95 -28.87
C GLU A 171 12.92 -5.83 -27.89
N LEU A 172 11.97 -5.18 -27.20
CA LEU A 172 12.24 -3.95 -26.44
C LEU A 172 12.84 -4.13 -25.03
N LEU A 173 13.00 -5.36 -24.51
CA LEU A 173 13.23 -5.58 -23.07
C LEU A 173 14.44 -6.44 -22.67
N GLU A 174 15.17 -7.06 -23.61
CA GLU A 174 16.34 -7.89 -23.25
C GLU A 174 17.51 -7.09 -22.62
N GLU A 175 17.46 -5.75 -22.66
CA GLU A 175 18.53 -4.87 -22.16
C GLU A 175 18.14 -4.01 -20.93
N MET A 176 16.94 -4.14 -20.35
CA MET A 176 16.56 -3.31 -19.19
C MET A 176 17.08 -3.91 -17.87
N ASP A 177 18.16 -3.32 -17.33
CA ASP A 177 18.67 -3.63 -15.99
C ASP A 177 17.68 -3.12 -14.92
N VAL A 178 17.70 -3.72 -13.72
CA VAL A 178 16.92 -3.25 -12.55
C VAL A 178 17.27 -1.78 -12.24
N SER A 179 18.50 -1.37 -12.57
CA SER A 179 18.96 0.02 -12.46
C SER A 179 18.41 0.96 -13.56
N ASP A 180 18.00 0.41 -14.72
CA ASP A 180 17.39 1.13 -15.84
C ASP A 180 15.89 1.33 -15.64
N ILE A 181 15.24 0.43 -14.91
CA ILE A 181 13.94 0.69 -14.28
C ILE A 181 14.19 1.56 -13.06
N LYS A 182 14.63 2.78 -13.33
CA LYS A 182 14.23 3.90 -12.49
C LYS A 182 12.72 3.94 -12.60
N ILE A 183 12.04 3.30 -11.67
CA ILE A 183 11.30 4.00 -10.63
C ILE A 183 11.05 5.50 -10.98
N ILE A 184 10.36 5.78 -12.09
CA ILE A 184 10.10 7.16 -12.56
C ILE A 184 9.18 7.90 -11.55
N ALA A 185 8.53 7.16 -10.64
CA ALA A 185 7.76 7.70 -9.53
C ALA A 185 8.56 7.85 -8.21
N TYR A 186 9.33 6.85 -7.77
CA TYR A 186 9.96 6.84 -6.43
C TYR A 186 11.31 7.57 -6.30
N LEU A 187 12.15 7.72 -7.35
CA LEU A 187 13.41 8.48 -7.20
C LEU A 187 13.20 10.00 -7.11
N ASN A 188 12.18 10.51 -7.81
CA ASN A 188 11.74 11.91 -7.64
C ASN A 188 11.23 12.15 -6.21
N CYS A 189 10.58 11.15 -5.60
CA CYS A 189 10.10 11.25 -4.22
C CYS A 189 11.23 11.18 -3.18
N ILE A 190 12.22 10.30 -3.34
CA ILE A 190 13.32 10.17 -2.36
C ILE A 190 14.23 11.42 -2.35
N GLU A 191 14.48 12.06 -3.51
CA GLU A 191 15.23 13.32 -3.54
C GLU A 191 14.44 14.51 -2.96
N GLU A 192 13.11 14.55 -3.11
CA GLU A 192 12.27 15.58 -2.47
C GLU A 192 12.09 15.35 -0.97
N VAL A 193 11.91 14.10 -0.53
CA VAL A 193 11.83 13.73 0.88
C VAL A 193 13.12 14.12 1.61
N ASN A 194 14.29 13.86 1.02
CA ASN A 194 15.57 14.30 1.62
C ASN A 194 15.74 15.82 1.69
N LYS A 195 15.08 16.60 0.82
CA LYS A 195 15.05 18.08 0.90
C LYS A 195 14.09 18.62 1.96
N ILE A 196 13.03 17.87 2.29
CA ILE A 196 12.04 18.27 3.30
C ILE A 196 12.56 17.98 4.72
N ILE A 197 13.42 16.98 4.87
CA ILE A 197 13.94 16.54 6.19
C ILE A 197 15.30 17.20 6.52
N SER A 198 15.94 17.92 5.59
CA SER A 198 17.19 18.69 5.78
C SER A 198 16.96 20.17 6.08
#